data_AF-A0A6N8B5R8-F1
#
_entry.id   AF-A0A6N8B5R8-F1
#
_cell.length_a   1.000
_cell.length_b   1.000
_cell.length_c   1.000
_cell.angle_alpha   90.00
_cell.angle_beta   90.00
_cell.angle_gamma   90.00
#
_symmetry.space_group_name_H-M   'P 1'
#
loop_
_entity.id
_entity.type
_entity.pdbx_description
1 polymer ?
#
loop_
_entity_poly.entity_id
_entity_poly.type
_entity_poly.pdbx_seq_one_letter_code
_entity_poly.pdbx_strand_id
1 'polypeptide(L)'
;MKNTFLTKIKPVEGESLTSYMQRTAKANYITAHELWRFFTPIEKRYPQTSMSWLIDYVPSTLIDLDKMSEYLNLTQDELVRMSFKVVLNKFYPPNSNDRKLSSSRILSGLLEQQSRRYCPECLKDNCIYKLLWQVKEIKYCDKHNIKLKSICPKCNKKIPLMDVNSKVGTCSKCGTLFSANYLYDKSKLNNHDYRCIDDWSYFFSEGCSLIDLSNEVGYKQQIPLKLLYIVNDFQTELNMDNIYNKGLDKSLQQLLLQTARHTRSKDQCLSIKVLLEIVRSLSIGFTDFAEIKVPLSFKESVYRNVTLKEKYSCVAPWCNSYNAPGSLKRTSTSVKSLEDGRKFKYYLYCQDCSTQYAIDYYTNILVERGYFIELAWDKVKQLLNGEHTLAKISSILGETKDRVKRSIIFLATNNLVDRKNVCIHVPESDEEIKVLTLINRIKKESGSIKNIWRELGWNYNEFLYYWFKPEVQLVYINRKIANPQKRVDKSIMHKKVIKILTNYLEIDSTITIENIAKELSVCHETLRRHGTLPIIKEFKEGQKKARFNREKQVLLSEIKNIYECLSRRGHSITSTKIYEELGQSRNAIYKRHPEVTNFVTKLVKPNNRC
;
A
#
# COMPACT_ATOMS: atom_id res chain seq x y z
N MET A 1 -5.03 16.82 54.68
CA MET A 1 -3.81 17.50 54.20
C MET A 1 -3.79 17.38 52.69
N LYS A 2 -3.55 18.46 51.93
CA LYS A 2 -3.37 18.35 50.48
C LYS A 2 -2.05 17.62 50.21
N ASN A 3 -2.09 16.53 49.45
CA ASN A 3 -0.90 15.80 49.07
C ASN A 3 -0.11 16.62 48.05
N THR A 4 0.90 17.37 48.50
CA THR A 4 1.70 18.25 47.63
C THR A 4 3.18 18.04 47.83
N PHE A 5 3.97 18.29 46.79
CA PHE A 5 5.43 18.30 46.92
C PHE A 5 5.91 19.45 47.82
N LEU A 6 7.02 19.22 48.51
CA LEU A 6 7.63 20.18 49.45
C LEU A 6 8.09 21.45 48.71
N THR A 7 8.83 21.27 47.60
CA THR A 7 9.31 22.38 46.79
C THR A 7 8.50 22.47 45.51
N LYS A 8 7.83 23.61 45.30
CA LYS A 8 7.03 23.91 44.11
C LYS A 8 7.80 24.87 43.22
N ILE A 9 8.02 24.47 41.97
CA ILE A 9 8.62 25.33 40.96
C ILE A 9 7.56 25.72 39.93
N LYS A 10 7.69 26.91 39.34
CA LYS A 10 6.80 27.35 38.26
C LYS A 10 7.37 26.92 36.89
N PRO A 11 6.51 26.48 35.96
CA PRO A 11 6.86 26.34 34.56
C PRO A 11 7.42 27.65 33.99
N VAL A 12 8.39 27.53 33.09
CA VAL A 12 8.88 28.68 32.30
C VAL A 12 8.25 28.64 30.92
N GLU A 13 8.03 29.81 30.31
CA GLU A 13 7.45 29.90 28.97
C GLU A 13 8.22 29.07 27.93
N GLY A 14 7.48 28.27 27.16
CA GLY A 14 8.02 27.38 26.13
C GLY A 14 8.79 26.16 26.65
N GLU A 15 8.86 25.94 27.96
CA GLU A 15 9.51 24.78 28.57
C GLU A 15 8.82 23.47 28.17
N SER A 16 9.61 22.40 27.95
CA SER A 16 9.06 21.06 27.74
C SER A 16 8.68 20.39 29.06
N LEU A 17 7.62 19.56 29.06
CA LEU A 17 7.12 18.93 30.28
C LEU A 17 8.20 18.07 30.96
N THR A 18 9.00 17.37 30.18
CA THR A 18 10.17 16.62 30.68
C THR A 18 11.25 17.50 31.31
N SER A 19 11.50 18.72 30.80
CA SER A 19 12.42 19.69 31.43
C SER A 19 11.89 20.13 32.78
N TYR A 20 10.60 20.46 32.82
CA TYR A 20 9.91 20.83 34.05
C TYR A 20 9.97 19.69 35.08
N MET A 21 9.70 18.44 34.68
CA MET A 21 9.83 17.27 35.54
C MET A 21 11.26 17.08 36.09
N GLN A 22 12.29 17.27 35.26
CA GLN A 22 13.68 17.19 35.71
C GLN A 22 14.03 18.25 36.76
N ARG A 23 13.54 19.48 36.59
CA ARG A 23 13.71 20.57 37.57
C ARG A 23 12.93 20.29 38.85
N THR A 24 11.69 19.83 38.75
CA THR A 24 10.84 19.47 39.89
C THR A 24 11.46 18.36 40.71
N ALA A 25 11.97 17.32 40.04
CA ALA A 25 12.65 16.20 40.70
C ALA A 25 13.92 16.68 41.43
N LYS A 26 14.75 17.49 40.77
CA LYS A 26 15.94 18.10 41.38
C LYS A 26 15.60 18.94 42.62
N ALA A 27 14.54 19.74 42.55
CA ALA A 27 14.10 20.60 43.66
C ALA A 27 13.52 19.82 44.87
N ASN A 28 13.12 18.57 44.65
CA ASN A 28 12.58 17.67 45.67
C ASN A 28 13.52 16.49 45.98
N TYR A 29 14.80 16.58 45.59
CA TYR A 29 15.84 15.58 45.87
C TYR A 29 15.51 14.14 45.44
N ILE A 30 14.73 13.99 44.37
CA ILE A 30 14.41 12.71 43.73
C ILE A 30 14.90 12.69 42.28
N THR A 31 14.95 11.51 41.67
CA THR A 31 15.26 11.37 40.25
C THR A 31 14.04 11.70 39.38
N ALA A 32 14.28 12.15 38.15
CA ALA A 32 13.21 12.42 37.19
C ALA A 32 12.41 11.14 36.84
N HIS A 33 13.06 9.97 36.91
CA HIS A 33 12.42 8.68 36.65
C HIS A 33 11.52 8.25 37.82
N GLU A 34 11.93 8.48 39.07
CA GLU A 34 11.05 8.29 40.23
C GLU A 34 9.83 9.19 40.19
N LEU A 35 10.00 10.46 39.80
CA LEU A 35 8.88 11.38 39.62
C LEU A 35 7.93 10.91 38.50
N TRP A 36 8.48 10.43 37.38
CA TRP A 36 7.66 9.85 36.30
C TRP A 36 6.90 8.60 36.79
N ARG A 37 7.58 7.69 37.48
CA ARG A 37 6.94 6.50 38.07
C ARG A 37 5.82 6.89 39.04
N PHE A 38 6.04 7.91 39.86
CA PHE A 38 5.05 8.39 40.83
C PHE A 38 3.73 8.80 40.17
N PHE A 39 3.80 9.41 38.99
CA PHE A 39 2.62 9.82 38.22
C PHE A 39 2.17 8.80 37.16
N THR A 40 2.83 7.65 37.05
CA THR A 40 2.39 6.60 36.12
C THR A 40 1.23 5.83 36.75
N PRO A 41 0.07 5.69 36.07
CA PRO A 41 -1.05 4.88 36.57
C PRO A 41 -0.63 3.45 36.90
N ILE A 42 -1.19 2.90 37.98
CA ILE A 42 -0.84 1.56 38.52
C ILE A 42 -0.99 0.45 37.45
N GLU A 43 -1.98 0.59 36.57
CA GLU A 43 -2.29 -0.38 35.52
C GLU A 43 -1.29 -0.36 34.34
N LYS A 44 -0.42 0.64 34.26
CA LYS A 44 0.53 0.79 33.15
C LYS A 44 1.87 0.13 33.46
N ARG A 45 2.56 -0.29 32.40
CA ARG A 45 3.91 -0.85 32.48
C ARG A 45 4.89 0.19 33.03
N TYR A 46 5.95 -0.33 33.67
CA TYR A 46 7.03 0.47 34.23
C TYR A 46 7.63 1.45 33.20
N PRO A 47 7.89 2.71 33.57
CA PRO A 47 8.43 3.72 32.66
C PRO A 47 9.74 3.31 31.98
N GLN A 48 9.77 3.40 30.65
CA GLN A 48 10.96 3.12 29.85
C GLN A 48 11.53 4.42 29.28
N THR A 49 12.84 4.66 29.44
CA THR A 49 13.53 5.85 28.90
C THR A 49 13.20 6.12 27.42
N SER A 50 13.05 5.07 26.61
CA SER A 50 12.69 5.14 25.18
C SER A 50 11.29 5.71 24.92
N MET A 51 10.42 5.76 25.93
CA MET A 51 9.07 6.32 25.88
C MET A 51 8.99 7.75 26.41
N SER A 52 10.08 8.32 26.90
CA SER A 52 10.08 9.67 27.50
C SER A 52 9.57 10.77 26.55
N TRP A 53 9.75 10.61 25.24
CA TRP A 53 9.22 11.54 24.23
C TRP A 53 7.69 11.62 24.22
N LEU A 54 6.97 10.58 24.66
CA LEU A 54 5.51 10.59 24.74
C LEU A 54 5.00 11.53 25.84
N ILE A 55 5.82 11.81 26.85
CA ILE A 55 5.52 12.81 27.90
C ILE A 55 5.42 14.19 27.26
N ASP A 56 6.40 14.56 26.42
CA ASP A 56 6.37 15.83 25.69
C ASP A 56 5.32 15.80 24.56
N TYR A 57 4.85 14.63 24.10
CA TYR A 57 3.91 14.52 22.98
C TYR A 57 2.43 14.60 23.41
N VAL A 58 1.95 13.60 24.17
CA VAL A 58 0.59 13.51 24.70
C VAL A 58 0.69 12.96 26.13
N PRO A 59 0.89 13.82 27.15
CA PRO A 59 1.28 13.41 28.50
C PRO A 59 0.36 12.37 29.16
N SER A 60 -0.95 12.53 28.99
CA SER A 60 -2.01 11.66 29.54
C SER A 60 -1.90 10.19 29.10
N THR A 61 -1.15 9.92 28.03
CA THR A 61 -0.90 8.54 27.59
C THR A 61 0.01 7.77 28.51
N LEU A 62 0.82 8.45 29.33
CA LEU A 62 1.77 7.84 30.27
C LEU A 62 1.59 8.30 31.71
N ILE A 63 1.12 9.52 31.91
CA ILE A 63 1.04 10.20 33.21
C ILE A 63 -0.42 10.42 33.55
N ASP A 64 -0.76 10.24 34.83
CA ASP A 64 -2.00 10.70 35.44
C ASP A 64 -1.92 12.22 35.64
N LEU A 65 -2.59 12.98 34.77
CA LEU A 65 -2.56 14.44 34.79
C LEU A 65 -3.34 15.04 35.96
N ASP A 66 -4.39 14.36 36.44
CA ASP A 66 -5.15 14.79 37.62
C ASP A 66 -4.27 14.72 38.86
N LYS A 67 -3.61 13.58 39.05
CA LYS A 67 -2.64 13.39 40.13
C LYS A 67 -1.48 14.40 40.02
N MET A 68 -0.94 14.61 38.82
CA MET A 68 0.16 15.55 38.63
C MET A 68 -0.27 17.00 38.91
N SER A 69 -1.47 17.38 38.48
CA SER A 69 -2.08 18.68 38.71
C SER A 69 -2.25 18.96 40.21
N GLU A 70 -2.79 18.02 40.97
CA GLU A 70 -2.99 18.14 42.42
C GLU A 70 -1.65 18.32 43.16
N TYR A 71 -0.69 17.41 42.91
CA TYR A 71 0.56 17.38 43.66
C TYR A 71 1.50 18.55 43.36
N LEU A 72 1.44 19.09 42.14
CA LEU A 72 2.28 20.20 41.70
C LEU A 72 1.58 21.56 41.79
N ASN A 73 0.28 21.58 42.13
CA ASN A 73 -0.54 22.79 42.20
C ASN A 73 -0.49 23.57 40.87
N LEU A 74 -0.67 22.85 39.77
CA LEU A 74 -0.82 23.37 38.42
C LEU A 74 -2.14 22.92 37.85
N THR A 75 -2.75 23.69 36.97
CA THR A 75 -3.89 23.23 36.17
C THR A 75 -3.44 22.19 35.13
N GLN A 76 -4.36 21.34 34.69
CA GLN A 76 -4.07 20.42 33.59
C GLN A 76 -3.66 21.18 32.31
N ASP A 77 -4.24 22.37 32.07
CA ASP A 77 -3.91 23.20 30.92
C ASP A 77 -2.46 23.67 30.96
N GLU A 78 -1.94 24.10 32.11
CA GLU A 78 -0.53 24.45 32.27
C GLU A 78 0.39 23.25 31.98
N LEU A 79 0.02 22.04 32.41
CA LEU A 79 0.77 20.83 32.10
C LEU A 79 0.74 20.50 30.60
N VAL A 80 -0.42 20.64 29.97
CA VAL A 80 -0.64 20.40 28.54
C VAL A 80 0.13 21.42 27.68
N ARG A 81 0.24 22.69 28.12
CA ARG A 81 1.01 23.74 27.43
C ARG A 81 2.48 23.42 27.26
N MET A 82 3.04 22.60 28.14
CA MET A 82 4.42 22.11 28.04
C MET A 82 4.57 20.87 27.12
N SER A 83 3.56 20.54 26.32
CA SER A 83 3.55 19.37 25.42
C SER A 83 3.04 19.69 24.02
N PHE A 84 3.32 18.82 23.04
CA PHE A 84 2.82 18.93 21.67
C PHE A 84 1.30 18.76 21.55
N LYS A 85 0.59 18.43 22.63
CA LYS A 85 -0.87 18.40 22.63
C LYS A 85 -1.46 19.77 22.26
N VAL A 86 -0.80 20.89 22.57
CA VAL A 86 -1.24 22.22 22.08
C VAL A 86 -1.22 22.34 20.56
N VAL A 87 -0.22 21.74 19.91
CA VAL A 87 -0.14 21.67 18.44
C VAL A 87 -1.23 20.76 17.90
N LEU A 88 -1.45 19.61 18.53
CA LEU A 88 -2.51 18.67 18.12
C LEU A 88 -3.90 19.30 18.23
N ASN A 89 -4.15 20.09 19.26
CA ASN A 89 -5.43 20.78 19.46
C ASN A 89 -5.76 21.80 18.35
N LYS A 90 -4.79 22.21 17.52
CA LYS A 90 -5.05 23.01 16.31
C LYS A 90 -5.79 22.22 15.22
N PHE A 91 -5.71 20.88 15.27
CA PHE A 91 -6.19 19.97 14.22
C PHE A 91 -7.26 18.99 14.69
N TYR A 92 -7.50 18.94 16.00
CA TYR A 92 -8.42 18.02 16.64
C TYR A 92 -9.28 18.76 17.66
N PRO A 93 -10.56 18.37 17.83
CA PRO A 93 -11.39 18.90 18.90
C PRO A 93 -10.72 18.71 20.28
N PRO A 94 -10.85 19.65 21.24
CA PRO A 94 -10.20 19.59 22.56
C PRO A 94 -10.45 18.29 23.33
N ASN A 95 -11.64 17.70 23.19
CA ASN A 95 -12.04 16.47 23.88
C ASN A 95 -11.72 15.19 23.08
N SER A 96 -10.78 15.28 22.14
CA SER A 96 -10.37 14.12 21.34
C SER A 96 -9.68 13.06 22.20
N ASN A 97 -9.94 11.78 21.88
CA ASN A 97 -9.35 10.67 22.61
C ASN A 97 -7.82 10.66 22.50
N ASP A 98 -7.14 10.86 23.62
CA ASP A 98 -5.68 10.96 23.70
C ASP A 98 -4.93 9.71 23.21
N ARG A 99 -5.50 8.50 23.32
CA ARG A 99 -4.90 7.28 22.74
C ARG A 99 -4.95 7.28 21.22
N LYS A 100 -5.99 7.88 20.62
CA LYS A 100 -6.07 8.08 19.17
C LYS A 100 -5.13 9.20 18.72
N LEU A 101 -5.00 10.26 19.51
CA LEU A 101 -4.04 11.34 19.23
C LEU A 101 -2.59 10.86 19.29
N SER A 102 -2.24 10.04 20.27
CA SER A 102 -0.87 9.51 20.41
C SER A 102 -0.44 8.61 19.24
N SER A 103 -1.41 7.96 18.59
CA SER A 103 -1.20 7.15 17.38
C SER A 103 -1.40 7.93 16.07
N SER A 104 -1.71 9.23 16.15
CA SER A 104 -1.85 10.09 14.98
C SER A 104 -0.53 10.24 14.24
N ARG A 105 -0.63 10.28 12.91
CA ARG A 105 0.52 10.51 12.00
C ARG A 105 0.72 11.99 11.65
N ILE A 106 -0.02 12.90 12.29
CA ILE A 106 -0.02 14.31 11.93
C ILE A 106 1.35 14.98 12.07
N LEU A 107 2.11 14.59 13.12
CA LEU A 107 3.48 15.04 13.41
C LEU A 107 4.55 14.01 13.01
N SER A 108 4.16 12.98 12.23
CA SER A 108 5.06 11.89 11.88
C SER A 108 6.28 12.38 11.11
N GLY A 109 7.47 12.02 11.60
CA GLY A 109 8.74 12.41 11.00
C GLY A 109 9.21 13.84 11.30
N LEU A 110 8.38 14.68 11.95
CA LEU A 110 8.72 16.07 12.27
C LEU A 110 9.40 16.24 13.62
N LEU A 111 9.28 15.27 14.52
CA LEU A 111 9.81 15.36 15.89
C LEU A 111 11.11 14.57 16.06
N GLU A 112 12.01 15.11 16.88
CA GLU A 112 13.16 14.43 17.46
C GLU A 112 12.72 13.71 18.74
N GLN A 113 12.78 12.37 18.71
CA GLN A 113 12.22 11.52 19.77
C GLN A 113 13.30 10.83 20.62
N GLN A 114 14.56 10.85 20.17
CA GLN A 114 15.62 10.04 20.76
C GLN A 114 16.65 10.89 21.49
N SER A 115 16.83 12.14 21.09
CA SER A 115 17.84 13.02 21.65
C SER A 115 17.33 14.41 21.99
N ARG A 116 17.62 14.87 23.21
CA ARG A 116 17.35 16.23 23.66
C ARG A 116 18.22 17.20 22.88
N ARG A 117 17.58 18.13 22.19
CA ARG A 117 18.26 19.33 21.65
C ARG A 117 18.26 20.49 22.63
N TYR A 118 19.35 21.26 22.64
CA TYR A 118 19.57 22.35 23.57
C TYR A 118 20.39 23.51 22.98
N CYS A 119 20.21 24.67 23.60
CA CYS A 119 21.00 25.88 23.39
C CYS A 119 21.83 26.14 24.66
N PRO A 120 23.18 26.12 24.60
CA PRO A 120 24.04 26.38 25.75
C PRO A 120 23.77 27.71 26.46
N GLU A 121 23.53 28.78 25.69
CA GLU A 121 23.26 30.12 26.24
C GLU A 121 21.90 30.18 26.95
N CYS A 122 20.85 29.57 26.39
CA CYS A 122 19.56 29.50 27.10
C CYS A 122 19.63 28.66 28.39
N LEU A 123 20.53 27.67 28.45
CA LEU A 123 20.76 26.90 29.67
C LEU A 123 21.49 27.71 30.75
N LYS A 124 22.30 28.72 30.37
CA LYS A 124 22.87 29.69 31.32
C LYS A 124 21.79 30.59 31.89
N ASP A 125 20.90 31.09 31.03
CA ASP A 125 19.86 32.04 31.43
C ASP A 125 18.86 31.43 32.43
N ASN A 126 18.18 30.35 32.01
CA ASN A 126 17.00 29.85 32.71
C ASN A 126 17.13 28.37 33.11
N CYS A 127 18.18 27.67 32.64
CA CYS A 127 18.38 26.24 32.87
C CYS A 127 17.14 25.40 32.52
N ILE A 128 16.61 25.59 31.29
CA ILE A 128 15.44 24.86 30.75
C ILE A 128 15.73 24.27 29.36
N TYR A 129 14.97 23.23 28.98
CA TYR A 129 14.83 22.83 27.58
C TYR A 129 13.50 23.31 27.01
N LYS A 130 13.53 24.01 25.86
CA LYS A 130 12.30 24.40 25.16
C LYS A 130 11.70 23.22 24.40
N LEU A 131 10.37 23.15 24.37
CA LEU A 131 9.62 22.16 23.61
C LEU A 131 9.81 22.31 22.10
N LEU A 132 9.83 23.56 21.62
CA LEU A 132 10.08 23.91 20.20
C LEU A 132 11.37 23.28 19.67
N TRP A 133 12.40 23.13 20.51
CA TRP A 133 13.65 22.50 20.12
C TRP A 133 13.54 21.00 19.84
N GLN A 134 12.39 20.35 20.02
CA GLN A 134 12.17 18.96 19.58
C GLN A 134 11.56 18.85 18.17
N VAL A 135 11.26 19.97 17.50
CA VAL A 135 10.87 20.02 16.09
C VAL A 135 12.09 19.96 15.15
N LYS A 136 12.22 18.92 14.32
CA LYS A 136 13.45 18.62 13.54
C LYS A 136 13.91 19.74 12.61
N GLU A 137 12.98 20.47 12.01
CA GLU A 137 13.31 21.61 11.14
C GLU A 137 13.89 22.81 11.88
N ILE A 138 13.64 22.94 13.19
CA ILE A 138 14.24 23.97 14.03
C ILE A 138 15.69 23.59 14.32
N LYS A 139 16.63 24.21 13.60
CA LYS A 139 18.08 23.95 13.72
C LYS A 139 18.79 24.95 14.63
N TYR A 140 18.20 26.12 14.82
CA TYR A 140 18.80 27.24 15.54
C TYR A 140 17.92 27.66 16.72
N CYS A 141 18.54 28.22 17.75
CA CYS A 141 17.82 28.88 18.82
C CYS A 141 17.27 30.22 18.34
N ASP A 142 15.98 30.43 18.57
CA ASP A 142 15.20 31.64 18.31
C ASP A 142 15.71 32.89 19.04
N LYS A 143 16.33 32.72 20.22
CA LYS A 143 16.85 33.83 21.04
C LYS A 143 18.32 34.16 20.74
N HIS A 144 19.16 33.14 20.62
CA HIS A 144 20.61 33.29 20.58
C HIS A 144 21.22 33.08 19.19
N ASN A 145 20.44 32.63 18.21
CA ASN A 145 20.87 32.40 16.82
C ASN A 145 22.05 31.42 16.69
N ILE A 146 22.15 30.47 17.62
CA ILE A 146 23.16 29.41 17.61
C ILE A 146 22.53 28.07 17.25
N LYS A 147 23.32 27.22 16.58
CA LYS A 147 22.88 25.88 16.20
C LYS A 147 22.61 25.03 17.45
N LEU A 148 21.43 24.40 17.49
CA LEU A 148 21.05 23.50 18.57
C LEU A 148 21.93 22.25 18.57
N LYS A 149 22.38 21.85 19.76
CA LYS A 149 23.20 20.65 19.98
C LYS A 149 22.35 19.52 20.54
N SER A 150 22.70 18.27 20.24
CA SER A 150 22.06 17.06 20.82
C SER A 150 23.04 16.04 21.41
N ILE A 151 24.32 16.41 21.39
CA ILE A 151 25.44 15.57 21.82
C ILE A 151 26.20 16.31 22.93
N CYS A 152 26.71 15.57 23.90
CA CYS A 152 27.58 16.11 24.92
C CYS A 152 28.96 16.47 24.33
N PRO A 153 29.47 17.69 24.54
CA PRO A 153 30.75 18.12 23.98
C PRO A 153 31.97 17.40 24.59
N LYS A 154 31.84 16.78 25.78
CA LYS A 154 32.96 16.06 26.43
C LYS A 154 33.00 14.58 26.08
N CYS A 155 31.88 13.88 26.22
CA CYS A 155 31.84 12.41 26.05
C CYS A 155 31.24 11.96 24.71
N ASN A 156 30.81 12.89 23.86
CA ASN A 156 30.22 12.62 22.54
C ASN A 156 29.00 11.68 22.53
N LYS A 157 28.37 11.46 23.69
CA LYS A 157 27.12 10.69 23.80
C LYS A 157 25.92 11.57 23.52
N LYS A 158 24.90 11.01 22.85
CA LYS A 158 23.59 11.65 22.68
C LYS A 158 22.96 11.91 24.04
N ILE A 159 22.28 13.05 24.16
CA ILE A 159 21.61 13.44 25.39
C ILE A 159 20.20 12.86 25.33
N PRO A 160 19.80 11.96 26.24
CA PRO A 160 18.43 11.44 26.25
C PRO A 160 17.44 12.55 26.63
N LEU A 161 16.18 12.41 26.24
CA LEU A 161 15.13 13.34 26.66
C LEU A 161 15.01 13.34 28.19
N MET A 162 14.80 12.17 28.77
CA MET A 162 14.76 11.98 30.22
C MET A 162 15.27 10.59 30.56
N ASP A 163 16.26 10.49 31.45
CA ASP A 163 16.77 9.25 32.03
C ASP A 163 16.90 9.36 33.55
N VAL A 164 17.26 8.26 34.23
CA VAL A 164 17.37 8.18 35.69
C VAL A 164 18.33 9.24 36.28
N ASN A 165 19.42 9.54 35.57
CA ASN A 165 20.47 10.46 36.05
C ASN A 165 20.39 11.84 35.39
N SER A 166 19.31 12.10 34.64
CA SER A 166 19.20 13.31 33.83
C SER A 166 18.85 14.49 34.72
N LYS A 167 19.68 15.54 34.63
CA LYS A 167 19.42 16.85 35.23
C LYS A 167 19.49 17.88 34.11
N VAL A 168 18.67 18.92 34.18
CA VAL A 168 18.69 19.96 33.16
C VAL A 168 20.07 20.62 33.14
N GLY A 169 20.60 20.81 31.93
CA GLY A 169 21.90 21.43 31.70
C GLY A 169 23.12 20.55 31.96
N THR A 170 22.97 19.27 32.32
CA THR A 170 24.11 18.37 32.56
C THR A 170 24.03 17.06 31.78
N CYS A 171 25.19 16.51 31.46
CA CYS A 171 25.29 15.18 30.85
C CYS A 171 25.02 14.07 31.88
N SER A 172 24.02 13.21 31.63
CA SER A 172 23.71 12.06 32.49
C SER A 172 24.80 10.97 32.51
N LYS A 173 25.79 11.04 31.62
CA LYS A 173 26.88 10.06 31.50
C LYS A 173 28.21 10.50 32.08
N CYS A 174 28.57 11.79 31.94
CA CYS A 174 29.86 12.31 32.39
C CYS A 174 29.75 13.53 33.32
N GLY A 175 28.53 13.96 33.67
CA GLY A 175 28.26 15.08 34.58
C GLY A 175 28.58 16.47 34.02
N THR A 176 29.11 16.56 32.81
CA THR A 176 29.54 17.86 32.23
C THR A 176 28.37 18.80 32.04
N LEU A 177 28.56 20.05 32.49
CA LEU A 177 27.63 21.16 32.26
C LEU A 177 27.65 21.56 30.79
N PHE A 178 26.48 21.59 30.17
CA PHE A 178 26.29 21.98 28.78
C PHE A 178 26.48 23.49 28.55
N SER A 179 26.38 24.28 29.62
CA SER A 179 26.61 25.72 29.65
C SER A 179 28.07 26.11 29.83
N ALA A 180 28.98 25.16 30.09
CA ALA A 180 30.41 25.47 30.23
C ALA A 180 30.95 26.16 28.97
N ASN A 181 31.94 27.05 29.11
CA ASN A 181 32.43 27.91 28.02
C ASN A 181 33.05 27.10 26.88
N TYR A 182 32.22 26.71 25.91
CA TYR A 182 32.66 26.25 24.60
C TYR A 182 32.53 27.42 23.62
N LEU A 183 33.46 27.56 22.68
CA LEU A 183 33.29 28.49 21.57
C LEU A 183 32.08 28.04 20.73
N TYR A 184 31.19 28.96 20.38
CA TYR A 184 30.01 28.70 19.56
C TYR A 184 29.97 29.69 18.40
N ASP A 185 29.77 29.19 17.18
CA ASP A 185 29.54 30.05 16.03
C ASP A 185 28.12 30.64 16.08
N LYS A 186 28.04 31.97 16.22
CA LYS A 186 26.82 32.72 15.91
C LYS A 186 26.69 32.77 14.39
N SER A 187 25.75 31.99 13.86
CA SER A 187 25.42 32.02 12.43
C SER A 187 24.31 33.01 12.15
N LYS A 188 24.40 33.73 11.03
CA LYS A 188 23.25 34.48 10.50
C LYS A 188 22.19 33.48 10.03
N LEU A 189 20.99 33.53 10.59
CA LEU A 189 19.85 32.74 10.11
C LEU A 189 19.48 33.19 8.69
N ASN A 190 19.13 32.25 7.84
CA ASN A 190 18.56 32.56 6.53
C ASN A 190 17.02 32.71 6.64
N ASN A 191 16.38 33.19 5.57
CA ASN A 191 14.92 33.39 5.54
C ASN A 191 14.13 32.10 5.80
N HIS A 192 14.64 30.95 5.37
CA HIS A 192 13.99 29.67 5.63
C HIS A 192 14.02 29.31 7.13
N ASP A 193 15.14 29.54 7.82
CA ASP A 193 15.25 29.28 9.25
C ASP A 193 14.29 30.17 10.06
N TYR A 194 14.19 31.46 9.70
CA TYR A 194 13.19 32.37 10.29
C TYR A 194 11.77 31.89 10.03
N ARG A 195 11.46 31.50 8.80
CA ARG A 195 10.13 30.99 8.43
C ARG A 195 9.75 29.74 9.22
N CYS A 196 10.68 28.81 9.41
CA CYS A 196 10.45 27.63 10.26
C CYS A 196 10.14 28.01 11.71
N ILE A 197 10.91 28.93 12.30
CA ILE A 197 10.67 29.37 13.68
C ILE A 197 9.29 30.02 13.80
N ASP A 198 8.94 30.90 12.87
CA ASP A 198 7.65 31.60 12.84
C ASP A 198 6.46 30.62 12.72
N ASP A 199 6.49 29.71 11.73
CA ASP A 199 5.44 28.71 11.51
C ASP A 199 5.17 27.85 12.76
N TRP A 200 6.24 27.40 13.44
CA TRP A 200 6.08 26.60 14.65
C TRP A 200 5.68 27.44 15.85
N SER A 201 6.12 28.69 15.95
CA SER A 201 5.69 29.61 17.00
C SER A 201 4.18 29.82 16.92
N TYR A 202 3.62 29.95 15.70
CA TYR A 202 2.17 29.93 15.51
C TYR A 202 1.51 28.66 16.04
N PHE A 203 2.04 27.46 15.74
CA PHE A 203 1.47 26.21 16.24
C PHE A 203 1.47 26.09 17.78
N PHE A 204 2.42 26.74 18.46
CA PHE A 204 2.51 26.79 19.92
C PHE A 204 1.75 27.95 20.56
N SER A 205 1.34 28.95 19.77
CA SER A 205 0.61 30.13 20.27
C SER A 205 -0.75 29.78 20.86
N GLU A 206 -1.24 30.58 21.80
CA GLU A 206 -2.58 30.42 22.38
C GLU A 206 -3.68 31.04 21.49
N GLY A 207 -4.92 30.61 21.69
CA GLY A 207 -6.11 31.22 21.05
C GLY A 207 -6.31 30.94 19.55
N CYS A 208 -5.28 30.53 18.81
CA CYS A 208 -5.41 30.28 17.38
C CYS A 208 -5.91 28.84 17.12
N SER A 209 -6.93 28.63 16.29
CA SER A 209 -7.34 27.28 15.86
C SER A 209 -7.38 27.22 14.35
N LEU A 210 -6.90 26.11 13.76
CA LEU A 210 -7.04 25.88 12.32
C LEU A 210 -8.37 25.24 11.95
N ILE A 211 -9.12 24.80 12.96
CA ILE A 211 -10.44 24.21 12.82
C ILE A 211 -11.48 25.08 13.54
N ASP A 212 -12.64 25.18 12.93
CA ASP A 212 -13.83 25.81 13.48
C ASP A 212 -14.82 24.72 13.88
N LEU A 213 -15.05 24.56 15.19
CA LEU A 213 -15.94 23.53 15.73
C LEU A 213 -17.42 23.85 15.53
N SER A 214 -17.76 25.10 15.21
CA SER A 214 -19.13 25.51 14.88
C SER A 214 -19.51 25.18 13.43
N ASN A 215 -18.54 24.79 12.59
CA ASN A 215 -18.79 24.44 11.20
C ASN A 215 -19.51 23.09 11.08
N GLU A 216 -20.49 23.02 10.18
CA GLU A 216 -21.13 21.75 9.79
C GLU A 216 -20.14 20.77 9.12
N VAL A 217 -19.05 21.30 8.55
CA VAL A 217 -18.00 20.50 7.93
C VAL A 217 -17.11 19.87 9.00
N GLY A 218 -16.93 18.54 8.92
CA GLY A 218 -16.08 17.82 9.86
C GLY A 218 -14.64 18.37 9.91
N TYR A 219 -14.06 18.46 11.11
CA TYR A 219 -12.76 19.10 11.36
C TYR A 219 -11.61 18.59 10.47
N LYS A 220 -11.67 17.32 10.03
CA LYS A 220 -10.66 16.71 9.14
C LYS A 220 -10.70 17.25 7.70
N GLN A 221 -11.84 17.73 7.25
CA GLN A 221 -12.08 18.22 5.89
C GLN A 221 -11.73 19.70 5.74
N GLN A 222 -11.80 20.48 6.83
CA GLN A 222 -11.69 21.93 6.80
C GLN A 222 -10.34 22.42 6.24
N ILE A 223 -9.23 21.87 6.71
CA ILE A 223 -7.88 22.25 6.24
C ILE A 223 -7.68 21.88 4.75
N PRO A 224 -7.97 20.64 4.29
CA PRO A 224 -7.94 20.31 2.87
C PRO A 224 -8.82 21.22 1.99
N LEU A 225 -10.02 21.60 2.45
CA LEU A 225 -10.90 22.53 1.72
C LEU A 225 -10.28 23.92 1.61
N LYS A 226 -9.70 24.46 2.70
CA LYS A 226 -8.97 25.73 2.66
C LYS A 226 -7.82 25.67 1.67
N LEU A 227 -7.01 24.62 1.72
CA LEU A 227 -5.88 24.45 0.80
C LEU A 227 -6.34 24.38 -0.66
N LEU A 228 -7.38 23.59 -0.96
CA LEU A 228 -7.93 23.52 -2.31
C LEU A 228 -8.47 24.88 -2.77
N TYR A 229 -9.12 25.63 -1.90
CA TYR A 229 -9.67 26.94 -2.23
C TYR A 229 -8.57 27.96 -2.57
N ILE A 230 -7.50 27.99 -1.78
CA ILE A 230 -6.35 28.88 -2.01
C ILE A 230 -5.66 28.53 -3.33
N VAL A 231 -5.41 27.24 -3.54
CA VAL A 231 -4.77 26.74 -4.75
C VAL A 231 -5.64 26.97 -5.99
N ASN A 232 -6.96 26.99 -5.81
CA ASN A 232 -7.92 27.34 -6.84
C ASN A 232 -8.05 28.87 -7.02
N ASP A 233 -7.06 29.65 -6.59
CA ASP A 233 -7.01 31.12 -6.68
C ASP A 233 -8.29 31.79 -6.16
N PHE A 234 -8.81 31.27 -5.04
CA PHE A 234 -10.01 31.77 -4.37
C PHE A 234 -11.26 31.80 -5.27
N GLN A 235 -11.29 31.01 -6.36
CA GLN A 235 -12.46 30.91 -7.22
C GLN A 235 -13.57 30.10 -6.53
N THR A 236 -14.82 30.48 -6.78
CA THR A 236 -16.02 29.90 -6.14
C THR A 236 -16.35 28.50 -6.63
N GLU A 237 -15.85 28.08 -7.79
CA GLU A 237 -16.00 26.72 -8.31
C GLU A 237 -14.64 26.03 -8.48
N LEU A 238 -14.58 24.76 -8.11
CA LEU A 238 -13.39 23.92 -8.25
C LEU A 238 -12.97 23.77 -9.71
N ASN A 239 -11.84 24.34 -10.07
CA ASN A 239 -11.21 24.18 -11.37
C ASN A 239 -9.91 23.36 -11.23
N MET A 240 -9.90 22.16 -11.82
CA MET A 240 -8.74 21.27 -11.75
C MET A 240 -7.53 21.78 -12.54
N ASP A 241 -7.74 22.59 -13.57
CA ASP A 241 -6.65 23.14 -14.39
C ASP A 241 -5.90 24.23 -13.60
N ASN A 242 -6.61 25.05 -12.82
CA ASN A 242 -5.99 26.01 -11.90
C ASN A 242 -5.09 25.31 -10.88
N ILE A 243 -5.60 24.22 -10.29
CA ILE A 243 -4.86 23.40 -9.33
C ILE A 243 -3.59 22.80 -9.96
N TYR A 244 -3.67 22.34 -11.22
CA TYR A 244 -2.53 21.81 -11.94
C TYR A 244 -1.47 22.87 -12.22
N ASN A 245 -1.90 24.06 -12.66
CA ASN A 245 -1.01 25.17 -13.01
C ASN A 245 -0.22 25.70 -11.80
N LYS A 246 -0.70 25.48 -10.57
CA LYS A 246 0.00 25.83 -9.33
C LYS A 246 1.08 24.82 -8.91
N GLY A 247 1.38 23.81 -9.74
CA GLY A 247 2.50 22.90 -9.54
C GLY A 247 2.30 21.86 -8.43
N LEU A 248 1.07 21.65 -7.96
CA LEU A 248 0.78 20.59 -7.00
C LEU A 248 0.85 19.22 -7.67
N ASP A 249 1.64 18.33 -7.07
CA ASP A 249 1.72 16.94 -7.53
C ASP A 249 0.34 16.25 -7.52
N LYS A 250 0.11 15.40 -8.53
CA LYS A 250 -1.16 14.70 -8.73
C LYS A 250 -1.57 13.82 -7.55
N SER A 251 -0.61 13.21 -6.85
CA SER A 251 -0.89 12.38 -5.67
C SER A 251 -1.39 13.23 -4.50
N LEU A 252 -0.82 14.43 -4.34
CA LEU A 252 -1.21 15.38 -3.31
C LEU A 252 -2.58 15.99 -3.61
N GLN A 253 -2.87 16.32 -4.87
CA GLN A 253 -4.21 16.75 -5.29
C GLN A 253 -5.27 15.69 -4.93
N GLN A 254 -4.99 14.43 -5.26
CA GLN A 254 -5.90 13.34 -4.95
C GLN A 254 -6.09 13.15 -3.44
N LEU A 255 -5.01 13.29 -2.66
CA LEU A 255 -5.07 13.25 -1.20
C LEU A 255 -5.98 14.36 -0.65
N LEU A 256 -5.78 15.61 -1.08
CA LEU A 256 -6.58 16.76 -0.64
C LEU A 256 -8.05 16.58 -1.01
N LEU A 257 -8.36 16.21 -2.26
CA LEU A 257 -9.73 15.98 -2.71
C LEU A 257 -10.41 14.85 -1.96
N GLN A 258 -9.73 13.71 -1.76
CA GLN A 258 -10.31 12.58 -1.04
C GLN A 258 -10.55 12.88 0.43
N THR A 259 -9.63 13.61 1.07
CA THR A 259 -9.82 14.01 2.47
C THR A 259 -10.90 15.07 2.59
N ALA A 260 -10.94 16.07 1.70
CA ALA A 260 -12.00 17.08 1.65
C ALA A 260 -13.38 16.44 1.46
N ARG A 261 -13.51 15.46 0.54
CA ARG A 261 -14.77 14.74 0.27
C ARG A 261 -15.12 13.65 1.29
N HIS A 262 -14.25 13.40 2.27
CA HIS A 262 -14.39 12.29 3.21
C HIS A 262 -14.52 10.89 2.54
N THR A 263 -13.94 10.70 1.35
CA THR A 263 -14.01 9.44 0.59
C THR A 263 -12.81 8.52 0.86
N ARG A 264 -11.92 8.89 1.78
CA ARG A 264 -10.68 8.16 2.05
C ARG A 264 -10.94 6.99 3.00
N SER A 265 -10.44 5.81 2.64
CA SER A 265 -10.58 4.59 3.47
C SER A 265 -9.93 4.70 4.85
N LYS A 266 -8.89 5.54 4.99
CA LYS A 266 -8.25 5.86 6.26
C LYS A 266 -8.66 7.25 6.67
N ASP A 267 -9.53 7.33 7.67
CA ASP A 267 -10.09 8.57 8.21
C ASP A 267 -9.08 9.31 9.12
N GLN A 268 -8.14 10.05 8.50
CA GLN A 268 -7.02 10.72 9.15
C GLN A 268 -6.91 12.20 8.73
N CYS A 269 -6.49 13.07 9.66
CA CYS A 269 -6.14 14.46 9.36
C CYS A 269 -4.97 14.55 8.39
N LEU A 270 -4.89 15.67 7.67
CA LEU A 270 -3.73 16.00 6.84
C LEU A 270 -2.50 16.18 7.73
N SER A 271 -1.34 15.63 7.32
CA SER A 271 -0.10 15.79 8.09
C SER A 271 0.41 17.23 8.03
N ILE A 272 0.99 17.72 9.13
CA ILE A 272 1.58 19.07 9.21
C ILE A 272 2.67 19.26 8.15
N LYS A 273 3.45 18.21 7.83
CA LYS A 273 4.48 18.29 6.79
C LYS A 273 3.90 18.75 5.44
N VAL A 274 2.78 18.15 5.04
CA VAL A 274 2.09 18.50 3.78
C VAL A 274 1.47 19.89 3.87
N LEU A 275 0.89 20.26 5.02
CA LEU A 275 0.37 21.61 5.22
C LEU A 275 1.46 22.68 5.08
N LEU A 276 2.60 22.49 5.76
CA LEU A 276 3.76 23.38 5.69
C LEU A 276 4.27 23.50 4.25
N GLU A 277 4.40 22.39 3.53
CA GLU A 277 4.86 22.35 2.15
C GLU A 277 4.01 23.23 1.22
N ILE A 278 2.69 23.11 1.32
CA ILE A 278 1.74 23.89 0.50
C ILE A 278 1.69 25.35 0.94
N VAL A 279 1.55 25.63 2.24
CA VAL A 279 1.41 27.01 2.74
C VAL A 279 2.67 27.83 2.45
N ARG A 280 3.86 27.21 2.60
CA ARG A 280 5.14 27.86 2.26
C ARG A 280 5.31 28.07 0.76
N SER A 281 4.92 27.12 -0.09
CA SER A 281 5.01 27.31 -1.55
C SER A 281 4.12 28.45 -2.05
N LEU A 282 3.05 28.75 -1.32
CA LEU A 282 2.14 29.86 -1.59
C LEU A 282 2.56 31.17 -0.90
N SER A 283 3.63 31.15 -0.09
CA SER A 283 4.12 32.31 0.67
C SER A 283 3.09 32.94 1.61
N ILE A 284 2.14 32.15 2.14
CA ILE A 284 1.07 32.62 3.05
C ILE A 284 1.48 32.39 4.50
N GLY A 285 1.23 33.33 5.43
CA GLY A 285 1.45 33.14 6.87
C GLY A 285 0.37 32.25 7.51
N PHE A 286 0.67 31.60 8.65
CA PHE A 286 -0.36 30.78 9.31
C PHE A 286 -1.49 31.61 9.95
N THR A 287 -1.20 32.84 10.33
CA THR A 287 -2.21 33.82 10.77
C THR A 287 -3.22 34.05 9.66
N ASP A 288 -2.76 34.45 8.47
CA ASP A 288 -3.61 34.66 7.30
C ASP A 288 -4.35 33.38 6.91
N PHE A 289 -3.66 32.23 6.91
CA PHE A 289 -4.26 30.94 6.59
C PHE A 289 -5.42 30.57 7.52
N ALA A 290 -5.31 30.89 8.80
CA ALA A 290 -6.36 30.60 9.78
C ALA A 290 -7.63 31.42 9.51
N GLU A 291 -7.49 32.67 9.07
CA GLU A 291 -8.58 33.61 8.81
C GLU A 291 -9.35 33.31 7.52
N ILE A 292 -8.76 32.55 6.58
CA ILE A 292 -9.42 32.20 5.32
C ILE A 292 -10.73 31.45 5.57
N LYS A 293 -11.82 32.03 5.04
CA LYS A 293 -13.15 31.43 5.02
C LYS A 293 -13.43 30.82 3.65
N VAL A 294 -13.81 29.56 3.63
CA VAL A 294 -14.16 28.84 2.39
C VAL A 294 -15.65 29.06 2.10
N PRO A 295 -16.02 29.64 0.94
CA PRO A 295 -17.42 29.86 0.55
C PRO A 295 -18.21 28.55 0.45
N LEU A 296 -19.52 28.61 0.73
CA LEU A 296 -20.41 27.44 0.61
C LEU A 296 -20.45 26.92 -0.84
N SER A 297 -20.50 27.81 -1.83
CA SER A 297 -20.44 27.48 -3.26
C SER A 297 -19.21 26.64 -3.62
N PHE A 298 -18.04 27.00 -3.07
CA PHE A 298 -16.83 26.22 -3.29
C PHE A 298 -16.90 24.85 -2.62
N LYS A 299 -17.37 24.77 -1.38
CA LYS A 299 -17.58 23.49 -0.67
C LYS A 299 -18.49 22.57 -1.50
N GLU A 300 -19.62 23.09 -1.98
CA GLU A 300 -20.53 22.37 -2.86
C GLU A 300 -19.86 21.90 -4.14
N SER A 301 -19.08 22.76 -4.81
CA SER A 301 -18.35 22.37 -6.03
C SER A 301 -17.34 21.24 -5.77
N VAL A 302 -16.72 21.19 -4.59
CA VAL A 302 -15.83 20.10 -4.18
C VAL A 302 -16.62 18.83 -3.90
N TYR A 303 -17.77 18.94 -3.24
CA TYR A 303 -18.64 17.79 -2.91
C TYR A 303 -19.46 17.27 -4.08
N ARG A 304 -19.64 18.07 -5.14
CA ARG A 304 -20.14 17.61 -6.43
C ARG A 304 -19.19 16.52 -6.91
N ASN A 305 -19.57 15.27 -6.64
CA ASN A 305 -19.15 14.18 -7.46
C ASN A 305 -19.75 14.49 -8.82
N VAL A 306 -18.97 15.01 -9.76
CA VAL A 306 -19.34 14.89 -11.18
C VAL A 306 -19.41 13.40 -11.41
N THR A 307 -20.61 12.85 -11.22
CA THR A 307 -20.81 11.43 -11.37
C THR A 307 -20.55 11.14 -12.83
N LEU A 308 -19.96 9.98 -13.15
CA LEU A 308 -19.82 9.53 -14.54
C LEU A 308 -21.15 9.59 -15.30
N LYS A 309 -22.29 9.52 -14.56
CA LYS A 309 -23.63 9.69 -15.08
C LYS A 309 -23.79 11.09 -15.71
N GLU A 310 -23.53 12.17 -14.99
CA GLU A 310 -23.77 13.52 -15.50
C GLU A 310 -22.87 13.93 -16.68
N LYS A 311 -21.70 13.28 -16.85
CA LYS A 311 -20.70 13.69 -17.84
C LYS A 311 -20.85 13.06 -19.23
N TYR A 312 -21.40 11.85 -19.34
CA TYR A 312 -21.40 11.11 -20.62
C TYR A 312 -22.80 10.64 -21.01
N SER A 313 -23.08 10.74 -22.29
CA SER A 313 -24.32 10.32 -22.94
C SER A 313 -24.03 9.29 -24.03
N CYS A 314 -25.06 8.53 -24.41
CA CYS A 314 -24.99 7.64 -25.55
C CYS A 314 -24.86 8.44 -26.85
N VAL A 315 -23.89 8.09 -27.69
CA VAL A 315 -23.63 8.76 -28.98
C VAL A 315 -24.08 7.93 -30.19
N ALA A 316 -24.76 6.80 -29.95
CA ALA A 316 -25.34 5.98 -31.01
C ALA A 316 -26.59 6.67 -31.60
N PRO A 317 -26.60 7.06 -32.88
CA PRO A 317 -27.69 7.86 -33.48
C PRO A 317 -29.07 7.22 -33.45
N TRP A 318 -29.13 5.89 -33.33
CA TRP A 318 -30.37 5.13 -33.29
C TRP A 318 -30.91 4.88 -31.87
N CYS A 319 -30.25 5.41 -30.84
CA CYS A 319 -30.61 5.12 -29.46
C CYS A 319 -31.68 6.10 -28.94
N ASN A 320 -32.67 5.60 -28.20
CA ASN A 320 -33.67 6.44 -27.52
C ASN A 320 -33.03 7.40 -26.50
N SER A 321 -31.91 7.02 -25.91
CA SER A 321 -31.11 7.85 -25.00
C SER A 321 -29.99 8.63 -25.71
N TYR A 322 -30.08 8.87 -27.03
CA TYR A 322 -29.08 9.62 -27.78
C TYR A 322 -28.90 11.03 -27.20
N ASN A 323 -27.65 11.39 -26.90
CA ASN A 323 -27.25 12.63 -26.25
C ASN A 323 -27.92 12.95 -24.90
N ALA A 324 -28.68 12.02 -24.30
CA ALA A 324 -29.23 12.18 -22.96
C ALA A 324 -28.11 12.02 -21.90
N PRO A 325 -27.78 13.07 -21.12
CA PRO A 325 -26.80 12.95 -20.04
C PRO A 325 -27.24 11.89 -19.03
N GLY A 326 -26.32 11.07 -18.51
CA GLY A 326 -26.66 10.04 -17.54
C GLY A 326 -27.06 8.69 -18.13
N SER A 327 -27.19 8.58 -19.45
CA SER A 327 -27.69 7.36 -20.08
C SER A 327 -26.70 6.20 -20.15
N LEU A 328 -25.45 6.44 -19.76
CA LEU A 328 -24.41 5.41 -19.71
C LEU A 328 -24.22 4.85 -18.30
N LYS A 329 -24.19 3.51 -18.20
CA LYS A 329 -23.87 2.78 -16.98
C LYS A 329 -22.48 2.18 -17.02
N ARG A 330 -21.82 2.15 -15.85
CA ARG A 330 -20.48 1.60 -15.70
C ARG A 330 -20.54 0.07 -15.55
N THR A 331 -19.70 -0.62 -16.29
CA THR A 331 -19.43 -2.06 -16.11
C THR A 331 -18.50 -2.31 -14.91
N SER A 332 -18.32 -3.58 -14.54
CA SER A 332 -17.38 -4.00 -13.49
C SER A 332 -15.90 -3.77 -13.86
N THR A 333 -15.59 -3.59 -15.14
CA THR A 333 -14.20 -3.41 -15.61
C THR A 333 -13.78 -1.96 -15.48
N SER A 334 -12.73 -1.71 -14.69
CA SER A 334 -12.26 -0.35 -14.38
C SER A 334 -11.24 0.20 -15.37
N VAL A 335 -10.28 -0.61 -15.81
CA VAL A 335 -9.19 -0.22 -16.72
C VAL A 335 -8.73 -1.42 -17.54
N LYS A 336 -8.39 -1.21 -18.83
CA LYS A 336 -7.73 -2.22 -19.67
C LYS A 336 -6.69 -1.53 -20.57
N SER A 337 -5.52 -2.16 -20.70
CA SER A 337 -4.54 -1.83 -21.73
C SER A 337 -4.72 -2.79 -22.91
N LEU A 338 -4.71 -2.27 -24.13
CA LEU A 338 -4.71 -3.03 -25.36
C LEU A 338 -3.28 -3.32 -25.83
N GLU A 339 -3.14 -4.28 -26.75
CA GLU A 339 -1.85 -4.72 -27.32
C GLU A 339 -1.18 -3.61 -28.15
N ASP A 340 -1.97 -2.69 -28.70
CA ASP A 340 -1.51 -1.52 -29.45
C ASP A 340 -1.05 -0.35 -28.55
N GLY A 341 -0.99 -0.56 -27.23
CA GLY A 341 -0.57 0.44 -26.25
C GLY A 341 -1.68 1.39 -25.79
N ARG A 342 -2.87 1.38 -26.41
CA ARG A 342 -3.99 2.20 -25.96
C ARG A 342 -4.47 1.74 -24.59
N LYS A 343 -4.89 2.71 -23.78
CA LYS A 343 -5.38 2.47 -22.43
C LYS A 343 -6.76 3.09 -22.28
N PHE A 344 -7.69 2.29 -21.80
CA PHE A 344 -9.07 2.69 -21.58
C PHE A 344 -9.42 2.60 -20.10
N LYS A 345 -10.17 3.58 -19.61
CA LYS A 345 -10.72 3.61 -18.25
C LYS A 345 -12.24 3.70 -18.32
N TYR A 346 -12.91 3.24 -17.26
CA TYR A 346 -14.37 3.31 -17.08
C TYR A 346 -15.11 2.73 -18.28
N TYR A 347 -15.23 1.40 -18.34
CA TYR A 347 -15.99 0.76 -19.40
C TYR A 347 -17.46 1.01 -19.14
N LEU A 348 -18.15 1.59 -20.12
CA LEU A 348 -19.55 2.01 -20.03
C LEU A 348 -20.41 1.24 -21.04
N TYR A 349 -21.72 1.24 -20.84
CA TYR A 349 -22.69 0.75 -21.81
C TYR A 349 -23.99 1.54 -21.70
N CYS A 350 -24.72 1.66 -22.80
CA CYS A 350 -26.07 2.22 -22.80
C CYS A 350 -27.09 1.13 -22.46
N GLN A 351 -28.08 1.43 -21.62
CA GLN A 351 -29.13 0.45 -21.30
C GLN A 351 -30.13 0.24 -22.43
N ASP A 352 -30.38 1.26 -23.25
CA ASP A 352 -31.43 1.20 -24.27
C ASP A 352 -30.95 0.51 -25.54
N CYS A 353 -29.77 0.89 -26.05
CA CYS A 353 -29.23 0.31 -27.28
C CYS A 353 -28.14 -0.75 -27.06
N SER A 354 -27.76 -1.03 -25.81
CA SER A 354 -26.68 -1.97 -25.42
C SER A 354 -25.27 -1.65 -25.95
N THR A 355 -25.09 -0.54 -26.69
CA THR A 355 -23.78 -0.11 -27.22
C THR A 355 -22.78 0.10 -26.09
N GLN A 356 -21.57 -0.43 -26.27
CA GLN A 356 -20.49 -0.39 -25.28
C GLN A 356 -19.49 0.70 -25.61
N TYR A 357 -19.06 1.42 -24.57
CA TYR A 357 -18.12 2.53 -24.66
C TYR A 357 -16.96 2.37 -23.68
N ALA A 358 -15.91 3.15 -23.88
CA ALA A 358 -14.86 3.37 -22.91
C ALA A 358 -14.37 4.82 -22.98
N ILE A 359 -13.71 5.26 -21.92
CA ILE A 359 -13.05 6.57 -21.90
C ILE A 359 -11.58 6.34 -22.19
N ASP A 360 -11.07 7.00 -23.23
CA ASP A 360 -9.64 7.00 -23.51
C ASP A 360 -8.87 7.61 -22.33
N TYR A 361 -7.81 6.93 -21.91
CA TYR A 361 -7.11 7.27 -20.66
C TYR A 361 -6.44 8.63 -20.73
N TYR A 362 -5.92 9.00 -21.91
CA TYR A 362 -5.11 10.20 -22.14
C TYR A 362 -5.96 11.40 -22.53
N THR A 363 -6.91 11.21 -23.43
CA THR A 363 -7.73 12.30 -23.99
C THR A 363 -9.02 12.54 -23.22
N ASN A 364 -9.46 11.59 -22.36
CA ASN A 364 -10.79 11.60 -21.72
C ASN A 364 -11.98 11.58 -22.69
N ILE A 365 -11.76 11.26 -23.97
CA ILE A 365 -12.83 11.19 -24.96
C ILE A 365 -13.57 9.86 -24.83
N LEU A 366 -14.89 9.90 -25.02
CA LEU A 366 -15.73 8.71 -25.09
C LEU A 366 -15.56 8.03 -26.45
N VAL A 367 -15.22 6.74 -26.44
CA VAL A 367 -14.96 5.95 -27.64
C VAL A 367 -15.83 4.70 -27.64
N GLU A 368 -16.43 4.36 -28.79
CA GLU A 368 -17.16 3.10 -28.97
C GLU A 368 -16.19 1.92 -28.93
N ARG A 369 -16.58 0.82 -28.28
CA ARG A 369 -15.75 -0.39 -28.16
C ARG A 369 -16.00 -1.45 -29.22
N GLY A 370 -17.13 -1.38 -29.91
CA GLY A 370 -17.44 -2.25 -31.03
C GLY A 370 -16.84 -1.62 -32.28
N TYR A 371 -17.74 -1.18 -33.14
CA TYR A 371 -17.53 -0.46 -34.39
C TYR A 371 -18.90 -0.21 -35.06
N PHE A 372 -20.01 -0.32 -34.34
CA PHE A 372 -21.34 -0.27 -34.91
C PHE A 372 -21.74 1.15 -35.31
N ILE A 373 -21.19 2.18 -34.68
CA ILE A 373 -21.44 3.56 -35.08
C ILE A 373 -20.68 3.83 -36.38
N GLU A 374 -19.34 3.81 -36.32
CA GLU A 374 -18.51 4.21 -37.45
C GLU A 374 -18.56 3.24 -38.64
N LEU A 375 -18.65 1.92 -38.40
CA LEU A 375 -18.67 0.92 -39.48
C LEU A 375 -20.09 0.51 -39.86
N ALA A 376 -20.94 0.12 -38.90
CA ALA A 376 -22.26 -0.41 -39.27
C ALA A 376 -23.20 0.70 -39.73
N TRP A 377 -23.38 1.75 -38.92
CA TRP A 377 -24.32 2.82 -39.19
C TRP A 377 -23.82 3.80 -40.25
N ASP A 378 -22.60 4.31 -40.13
CA ASP A 378 -22.12 5.35 -41.05
C ASP A 378 -21.73 4.79 -42.42
N LYS A 379 -21.18 3.57 -42.50
CA LYS A 379 -20.62 3.01 -43.75
C LYS A 379 -21.48 1.88 -44.34
N VAL A 380 -21.72 0.80 -43.59
CA VAL A 380 -22.41 -0.40 -44.12
C VAL A 380 -23.86 -0.10 -44.50
N LYS A 381 -24.60 0.64 -43.67
CA LYS A 381 -26.01 0.99 -43.93
C LYS A 381 -26.21 1.68 -45.28
N GLN A 382 -25.27 2.55 -45.69
CA GLN A 382 -25.35 3.28 -46.96
C GLN A 382 -25.22 2.35 -48.18
N LEU A 383 -24.43 1.28 -48.05
CA LEU A 383 -24.17 0.32 -49.13
C LEU A 383 -25.22 -0.79 -49.24
N LEU A 384 -26.09 -0.94 -48.24
CA LEU A 384 -27.19 -1.91 -48.27
C LEU A 384 -28.34 -1.52 -49.21
N ASN A 385 -28.41 -0.26 -49.62
CA ASN A 385 -29.39 0.21 -50.60
C ASN A 385 -29.02 -0.17 -52.04
N GLY A 386 -27.78 -0.62 -52.29
CA GLY A 386 -27.37 -1.18 -53.58
C GLY A 386 -27.51 -2.70 -53.58
N GLU A 387 -27.69 -3.31 -54.76
CA GLU A 387 -27.65 -4.78 -54.95
C GLU A 387 -26.22 -5.33 -54.77
N HIS A 388 -25.59 -5.02 -53.64
CA HIS A 388 -24.23 -5.41 -53.33
C HIS A 388 -24.22 -6.69 -52.52
N THR A 389 -23.42 -7.65 -52.96
CA THR A 389 -23.13 -8.86 -52.16
C THR A 389 -22.22 -8.52 -50.98
N LEU A 390 -22.25 -9.34 -49.93
CA LEU A 390 -21.36 -9.22 -48.77
C LEU A 390 -19.87 -9.08 -49.16
N ALA A 391 -19.44 -9.83 -50.17
CA ALA A 391 -18.07 -9.78 -50.67
C ALA A 391 -17.74 -8.42 -51.31
N LYS A 392 -18.69 -7.83 -52.05
CA LYS A 392 -18.52 -6.52 -52.66
C LYS A 392 -18.46 -5.42 -51.60
N ILE A 393 -19.33 -5.43 -50.60
CA ILE A 393 -19.33 -4.46 -49.49
C ILE A 393 -18.00 -4.54 -48.70
N SER A 394 -17.55 -5.76 -48.38
CA SER A 394 -16.25 -6.00 -47.73
C SER A 394 -15.08 -5.44 -48.54
N SER A 395 -15.09 -5.61 -49.86
CA SER A 395 -14.07 -5.07 -50.74
C SER A 395 -14.10 -3.54 -50.83
N ILE A 396 -15.30 -2.92 -50.89
CA ILE A 396 -15.45 -1.45 -50.97
C ILE A 396 -14.93 -0.80 -49.68
N LEU A 397 -15.24 -1.38 -48.53
CA LEU A 397 -14.90 -0.80 -47.22
C LEU A 397 -13.50 -1.14 -46.72
N GLY A 398 -12.79 -2.06 -47.39
CA GLY A 398 -11.49 -2.56 -46.91
C GLY A 398 -11.57 -3.31 -45.59
N GLU A 399 -12.71 -3.92 -45.28
CA GLU A 399 -13.01 -4.57 -44.00
C GLU A 399 -13.23 -6.07 -44.17
N THR A 400 -13.05 -6.83 -43.09
CA THR A 400 -13.23 -8.29 -43.17
C THR A 400 -14.69 -8.67 -43.40
N LYS A 401 -14.93 -9.75 -44.15
CA LYS A 401 -16.29 -10.28 -44.39
C LYS A 401 -17.05 -10.57 -43.08
N ASP A 402 -16.36 -11.00 -42.02
CA ASP A 402 -16.99 -11.24 -40.71
C ASP A 402 -17.43 -9.95 -40.01
N ARG A 403 -16.60 -8.89 -40.04
CA ARG A 403 -16.98 -7.58 -39.47
C ARG A 403 -18.18 -6.99 -40.20
N VAL A 404 -18.16 -7.00 -41.54
CA VAL A 404 -19.29 -6.52 -42.35
C VAL A 404 -20.54 -7.35 -42.10
N LYS A 405 -20.43 -8.69 -42.05
CA LYS A 405 -21.54 -9.58 -41.70
C LYS A 405 -22.14 -9.24 -40.33
N ARG A 406 -21.31 -9.08 -39.30
CA ARG A 406 -21.77 -8.69 -37.95
C ARG A 406 -22.47 -7.33 -37.97
N SER A 407 -21.95 -6.37 -38.72
CA SER A 407 -22.58 -5.06 -38.90
C SER A 407 -23.96 -5.15 -39.54
N ILE A 408 -24.12 -5.92 -40.64
CA ILE A 408 -25.40 -6.12 -41.32
C ILE A 408 -26.41 -6.77 -40.37
N ILE A 409 -26.02 -7.84 -39.68
CA ILE A 409 -26.90 -8.55 -38.75
C ILE A 409 -27.26 -7.64 -37.57
N PHE A 410 -26.32 -6.88 -37.02
CA PHE A 410 -26.59 -5.90 -35.95
C PHE A 410 -27.64 -4.86 -36.38
N LEU A 411 -27.52 -4.29 -37.59
CA LEU A 411 -28.49 -3.34 -38.12
C LEU A 411 -29.88 -3.97 -38.25
N ALA A 412 -29.96 -5.20 -38.80
CA ALA A 412 -31.21 -5.92 -38.97
C ALA A 412 -31.87 -6.30 -37.63
N THR A 413 -31.07 -6.76 -36.66
CA THR A 413 -31.55 -7.13 -35.30
C THR A 413 -32.16 -5.93 -34.56
N ASN A 414 -31.58 -4.75 -34.74
CA ASN A 414 -32.02 -3.51 -34.08
C ASN A 414 -33.04 -2.71 -34.92
N ASN A 415 -33.62 -3.33 -35.96
CA ASN A 415 -34.59 -2.71 -36.87
C ASN A 415 -34.10 -1.40 -37.51
N LEU A 416 -32.79 -1.29 -37.77
CA LEU A 416 -32.16 -0.11 -38.38
C LEU A 416 -32.16 -0.17 -39.92
N VAL A 417 -32.45 -1.36 -40.45
CA VAL A 417 -32.66 -1.69 -41.87
C VAL A 417 -33.73 -2.78 -41.97
N ASP A 418 -34.47 -2.83 -43.07
CA ASP A 418 -35.40 -3.92 -43.35
C ASP A 418 -34.64 -5.23 -43.56
N ARG A 419 -35.10 -6.31 -42.92
CA ARG A 419 -34.52 -7.65 -43.03
C ARG A 419 -34.63 -8.22 -44.45
N LYS A 420 -35.56 -7.73 -45.27
CA LYS A 420 -35.68 -8.12 -46.68
C LYS A 420 -34.61 -7.48 -47.57
N ASN A 421 -34.04 -6.36 -47.12
CA ASN A 421 -33.10 -5.56 -47.90
C ASN A 421 -31.63 -5.89 -47.57
N VAL A 422 -31.37 -6.91 -46.75
CA VAL A 422 -30.00 -7.32 -46.42
C VAL A 422 -29.51 -8.45 -47.31
N CYS A 423 -28.24 -8.39 -47.72
CA CYS A 423 -27.62 -9.40 -48.58
C CYS A 423 -27.26 -10.71 -47.84
N ILE A 424 -27.84 -10.97 -46.66
CA ILE A 424 -27.56 -12.12 -45.79
C ILE A 424 -28.86 -12.60 -45.18
N HIS A 425 -29.06 -13.91 -45.10
CA HIS A 425 -30.20 -14.49 -44.40
C HIS A 425 -30.17 -14.17 -42.88
N VAL A 426 -31.28 -13.61 -42.40
CA VAL A 426 -31.56 -13.25 -41.00
C VAL A 426 -32.93 -13.84 -40.64
N PRO A 427 -33.15 -14.36 -39.42
CA PRO A 427 -34.46 -14.89 -39.01
C PRO A 427 -35.64 -13.93 -39.26
N GLU A 428 -36.72 -14.47 -39.82
CA GLU A 428 -37.93 -13.70 -40.17
C GLU A 428 -38.77 -13.35 -38.93
N SER A 429 -38.78 -14.22 -37.92
CA SER A 429 -39.50 -14.04 -36.66
C SER A 429 -38.58 -14.12 -35.45
N ASP A 430 -38.95 -13.40 -34.39
CA ASP A 430 -38.27 -13.50 -33.10
C ASP A 430 -38.78 -14.71 -32.32
N GLU A 431 -37.91 -15.71 -32.11
CA GLU A 431 -38.22 -16.84 -31.25
C GLU A 431 -37.73 -16.60 -29.81
N GLU A 432 -38.66 -16.33 -28.90
CA GLU A 432 -38.34 -16.06 -27.49
C GLU A 432 -37.56 -17.21 -26.82
N ILE A 433 -37.87 -18.45 -27.19
CA ILE A 433 -37.18 -19.65 -26.70
C ILE A 433 -35.68 -19.60 -26.99
N LYS A 434 -35.27 -19.11 -28.16
CA LYS A 434 -33.86 -18.97 -28.53
C LYS A 434 -33.17 -17.89 -27.69
N VAL A 435 -33.83 -16.75 -27.48
CA VAL A 435 -33.32 -15.68 -26.60
C VAL A 435 -33.09 -16.21 -25.17
N LEU A 436 -34.08 -16.90 -24.60
CA LEU A 436 -33.98 -17.49 -23.26
C LEU A 436 -32.88 -18.55 -23.17
N THR A 437 -32.75 -19.41 -24.19
CA THR A 437 -31.70 -20.42 -24.28
C THR A 437 -30.31 -19.79 -24.21
N LEU A 438 -30.08 -18.72 -24.98
CA LEU A 438 -28.80 -18.03 -25.00
C LEU A 438 -28.51 -17.31 -23.67
N ILE A 439 -29.50 -16.64 -23.07
CA ILE A 439 -29.39 -16.02 -21.74
C ILE A 439 -29.00 -17.05 -20.68
N ASN A 440 -29.67 -18.20 -20.67
CA ASN A 440 -29.39 -19.27 -19.72
C ASN A 440 -27.99 -19.84 -19.90
N ARG A 441 -27.50 -19.97 -21.14
CA ARG A 441 -26.13 -20.41 -21.42
C ARG A 441 -25.10 -19.40 -20.91
N ILE A 442 -25.29 -18.11 -21.18
CA ILE A 442 -24.40 -17.03 -20.72
C ILE A 442 -24.32 -16.99 -19.20
N LYS A 443 -25.42 -17.26 -18.49
CA LYS A 443 -25.45 -17.33 -17.02
C LYS A 443 -24.69 -18.54 -16.45
N LYS A 444 -24.74 -19.71 -17.12
CA LYS A 444 -24.15 -20.96 -16.63
C LYS A 444 -22.65 -21.13 -16.90
N GLU A 445 -22.10 -20.59 -17.99
CA GLU A 445 -20.74 -20.96 -18.43
C GLU A 445 -19.62 -19.96 -18.09
N SER A 446 -18.60 -20.32 -17.30
CA SER A 446 -17.37 -19.53 -17.06
C SER A 446 -16.39 -19.40 -18.25
N GLY A 447 -16.71 -19.96 -19.43
CA GLY A 447 -15.82 -20.12 -20.57
C GLY A 447 -15.98 -19.12 -21.74
N SER A 448 -15.22 -19.36 -22.82
CA SER A 448 -15.14 -18.53 -24.03
C SER A 448 -16.38 -18.65 -24.91
N ILE A 449 -17.06 -17.52 -25.14
CA ILE A 449 -18.27 -17.39 -25.98
C ILE A 449 -18.10 -17.86 -27.43
N LYS A 450 -16.84 -17.99 -27.91
CA LYS A 450 -16.54 -18.32 -29.31
C LYS A 450 -17.11 -19.67 -29.78
N ASN A 451 -17.51 -20.56 -28.86
CA ASN A 451 -18.01 -21.90 -29.18
C ASN A 451 -19.52 -22.11 -28.94
N ILE A 452 -20.23 -21.16 -28.31
CA ILE A 452 -21.62 -21.35 -27.89
C ILE A 452 -22.54 -21.72 -29.07
N TRP A 453 -22.36 -21.06 -30.22
CA TRP A 453 -23.20 -21.31 -31.39
C TRP A 453 -23.07 -22.73 -31.95
N ARG A 454 -21.87 -23.33 -31.86
CA ARG A 454 -21.62 -24.71 -32.31
C ARG A 454 -22.29 -25.72 -31.40
N GLU A 455 -22.27 -25.47 -30.10
CA GLU A 455 -22.89 -26.33 -29.09
C GLU A 455 -24.42 -26.30 -29.14
N LEU A 456 -24.99 -25.14 -29.48
CA LEU A 456 -26.42 -24.98 -29.69
C LEU A 456 -26.89 -25.55 -31.04
N GLY A 457 -25.96 -25.92 -31.93
CA GLY A 457 -26.28 -26.39 -33.28
C GLY A 457 -26.89 -25.31 -34.19
N TRP A 458 -26.73 -24.03 -33.84
CA TRP A 458 -27.33 -22.93 -34.58
C TRP A 458 -26.48 -22.51 -35.78
N ASN A 459 -27.13 -21.95 -36.80
CA ASN A 459 -26.38 -21.28 -37.85
C ASN A 459 -25.66 -20.04 -37.26
N TYR A 460 -24.44 -19.74 -37.72
CA TYR A 460 -23.70 -18.58 -37.22
C TYR A 460 -24.44 -17.24 -37.42
N ASN A 461 -25.15 -17.05 -38.53
CA ASN A 461 -25.92 -15.83 -38.77
C ASN A 461 -27.10 -15.72 -37.80
N GLU A 462 -27.81 -16.83 -37.59
CA GLU A 462 -28.89 -16.96 -36.63
C GLU A 462 -28.41 -16.69 -35.20
N PHE A 463 -27.28 -17.27 -34.81
CA PHE A 463 -26.65 -16.98 -33.54
C PHE A 463 -26.33 -15.50 -33.38
N LEU A 464 -25.72 -14.87 -34.40
CA LEU A 464 -25.40 -13.44 -34.34
C LEU A 464 -26.67 -12.59 -34.21
N TYR A 465 -27.76 -12.97 -34.87
CA TYR A 465 -29.03 -12.28 -34.78
C TYR A 465 -29.57 -12.25 -33.34
N TYR A 466 -29.63 -13.41 -32.68
CA TYR A 466 -30.06 -13.50 -31.29
C TYR A 466 -29.02 -12.92 -30.32
N TRP A 467 -27.73 -13.03 -30.64
CA TRP A 467 -26.65 -12.45 -29.84
C TRP A 467 -26.76 -10.93 -29.74
N PHE A 468 -27.08 -10.23 -30.84
CA PHE A 468 -27.17 -8.77 -30.86
C PHE A 468 -28.48 -8.20 -30.30
N LYS A 469 -29.40 -9.05 -29.80
CA LYS A 469 -30.59 -8.59 -29.10
C LYS A 469 -30.20 -7.85 -27.81
N PRO A 470 -30.80 -6.67 -27.51
CA PRO A 470 -30.44 -5.87 -26.34
C PRO A 470 -30.49 -6.65 -25.02
N GLU A 471 -31.50 -7.51 -24.83
CA GLU A 471 -31.70 -8.29 -23.60
C GLU A 471 -30.54 -9.27 -23.39
N VAL A 472 -30.04 -9.89 -24.46
CA VAL A 472 -28.90 -10.81 -24.44
C VAL A 472 -27.61 -10.06 -24.16
N GLN A 473 -27.37 -8.94 -24.85
CA GLN A 473 -26.18 -8.11 -24.64
C GLN A 473 -26.11 -7.59 -23.21
N LEU A 474 -27.23 -7.13 -22.63
CA LEU A 474 -27.28 -6.62 -21.27
C LEU A 474 -26.93 -7.70 -20.23
N VAL A 475 -27.40 -8.94 -20.41
CA VAL A 475 -27.02 -10.06 -19.54
C VAL A 475 -25.52 -10.35 -19.67
N TYR A 476 -24.98 -10.34 -20.89
CA TYR A 476 -23.57 -10.57 -21.12
C TYR A 476 -22.69 -9.49 -20.49
N ILE A 477 -23.02 -8.21 -20.69
CA ILE A 477 -22.26 -7.06 -20.16
C ILE A 477 -22.30 -7.02 -18.63
N ASN A 478 -23.46 -7.31 -18.03
CA ASN A 478 -23.64 -7.28 -16.57
C ASN A 478 -23.17 -8.54 -15.86
N ARG A 479 -22.59 -9.48 -16.60
CA ARG A 479 -22.10 -10.71 -16.03
C ARG A 479 -20.97 -10.42 -15.04
N LYS A 480 -21.14 -10.89 -13.80
CA LYS A 480 -20.06 -10.86 -12.78
C LYS A 480 -18.96 -11.80 -13.23
N ILE A 481 -17.89 -11.26 -13.81
CA ILE A 481 -16.64 -12.00 -14.00
C ILE A 481 -16.14 -12.30 -12.58
N ALA A 482 -16.03 -13.58 -12.22
CA ALA A 482 -15.39 -13.96 -10.97
C ALA A 482 -14.02 -13.30 -10.95
N ASN A 483 -13.78 -12.43 -9.97
CA ASN A 483 -12.45 -11.84 -9.79
C ASN A 483 -11.44 -13.00 -9.78
N PRO A 484 -10.37 -12.97 -10.59
CA PRO A 484 -9.32 -13.96 -10.45
C PRO A 484 -8.92 -13.96 -8.97
N GLN A 485 -8.97 -15.15 -8.34
CA GLN A 485 -8.66 -15.32 -6.92
C GLN A 485 -7.42 -14.48 -6.59
N LYS A 486 -7.52 -13.66 -5.53
CA LYS A 486 -6.47 -12.74 -5.07
C LYS A 486 -5.11 -13.39 -5.28
N ARG A 487 -4.25 -12.76 -6.09
CA ARG A 487 -2.87 -13.20 -6.33
C ARG A 487 -2.23 -13.55 -4.99
N VAL A 488 -2.00 -14.84 -4.75
CA VAL A 488 -1.30 -15.29 -3.55
C VAL A 488 0.09 -14.67 -3.61
N ASP A 489 0.47 -14.00 -2.53
CA ASP A 489 1.78 -13.40 -2.38
C ASP A 489 2.87 -14.46 -2.67
N LYS A 490 3.85 -14.12 -3.53
CA LYS A 490 4.97 -15.01 -3.88
C LYS A 490 5.67 -15.53 -2.62
N SER A 491 5.77 -14.72 -1.58
CA SER A 491 6.37 -15.09 -0.28
C SER A 491 5.63 -16.25 0.41
N ILE A 492 4.29 -16.26 0.34
CA ILE A 492 3.47 -17.31 0.96
C ILE A 492 3.61 -18.62 0.19
N MET A 493 3.63 -18.56 -1.15
CA MET A 493 3.81 -19.76 -1.99
C MET A 493 5.17 -20.41 -1.76
N HIS A 494 6.23 -19.62 -1.63
CA HIS A 494 7.58 -20.12 -1.33
C HIS A 494 7.61 -20.87 0.01
N LYS A 495 7.01 -20.31 1.07
CA LYS A 495 6.94 -20.98 2.38
C LYS A 495 6.21 -22.32 2.32
N LYS A 496 5.11 -22.40 1.57
CA LYS A 496 4.36 -23.66 1.40
C LYS A 496 5.17 -24.72 0.65
N VAL A 497 5.83 -24.33 -0.44
CA VAL A 497 6.69 -25.24 -1.21
C VAL A 497 7.84 -25.76 -0.35
N ILE A 498 8.52 -24.89 0.41
CA ILE A 498 9.61 -25.30 1.31
C ILE A 498 9.09 -26.31 2.34
N LYS A 499 7.94 -26.05 2.98
CA LYS A 499 7.36 -26.98 3.96
C LYS A 499 7.10 -28.37 3.39
N ILE A 500 6.55 -28.45 2.17
CA ILE A 500 6.31 -29.74 1.50
C ILE A 500 7.64 -30.42 1.16
N LEU A 501 8.61 -29.68 0.61
CA LEU A 501 9.92 -30.23 0.28
C LEU A 501 10.65 -30.78 1.52
N THR A 502 10.58 -30.10 2.66
CA THR A 502 11.13 -30.59 3.93
C THR A 502 10.49 -31.90 4.35
N ASN A 503 9.16 -32.02 4.28
CA ASN A 503 8.46 -33.27 4.59
C ASN A 503 8.91 -34.43 3.68
N TYR A 504 9.12 -34.17 2.38
CA TYR A 504 9.61 -35.19 1.44
C TYR A 504 11.02 -35.66 1.76
N LEU A 505 11.88 -34.80 2.32
CA LEU A 505 13.21 -35.19 2.80
C LEU A 505 13.12 -36.05 4.07
N GLU A 506 12.22 -35.72 5.00
CA GLU A 506 12.02 -36.45 6.26
C GLU A 506 11.55 -37.90 6.02
N ILE A 507 10.58 -38.09 5.12
CA ILE A 507 10.02 -39.42 4.81
C ILE A 507 10.74 -40.15 3.66
N ASP A 508 11.84 -39.58 3.16
CA ASP A 508 12.58 -40.05 1.99
C ASP A 508 11.70 -40.34 0.74
N SER A 509 10.73 -39.48 0.46
CA SER A 509 9.87 -39.55 -0.72
C SER A 509 10.49 -38.84 -1.93
N THR A 510 10.33 -39.39 -3.13
CA THR A 510 10.92 -38.80 -4.35
C THR A 510 10.31 -37.44 -4.69
N ILE A 511 11.16 -36.42 -4.77
CA ILE A 511 10.77 -35.04 -5.10
C ILE A 511 10.56 -34.89 -6.62
N THR A 512 9.31 -34.64 -7.03
CA THR A 512 8.94 -34.30 -8.42
C THR A 512 8.06 -33.06 -8.46
N ILE A 513 8.09 -32.33 -9.59
CA ILE A 513 7.26 -31.13 -9.79
C ILE A 513 5.77 -31.50 -9.77
N GLU A 514 5.43 -32.67 -10.32
CA GLU A 514 4.07 -33.23 -10.36
C GLU A 514 3.53 -33.51 -8.95
N ASN A 515 4.32 -34.15 -8.09
CA ASN A 515 3.92 -34.46 -6.72
C ASN A 515 3.67 -33.18 -5.91
N ILE A 516 4.55 -32.19 -6.05
CA ILE A 516 4.41 -30.89 -5.38
C ILE A 516 3.19 -30.13 -5.89
N ALA A 517 2.96 -30.14 -7.20
CA ALA A 517 1.82 -29.48 -7.82
C ALA A 517 0.49 -30.10 -7.35
N LYS A 518 0.43 -31.44 -7.32
CA LYS A 518 -0.72 -32.20 -6.81
C LYS A 518 -1.00 -31.90 -5.35
N GLU A 519 0.02 -31.88 -4.50
CA GLU A 519 -0.14 -31.63 -3.06
C GLU A 519 -0.54 -30.19 -2.74
N LEU A 520 -0.14 -29.23 -3.59
CA LEU A 520 -0.59 -27.84 -3.51
C LEU A 520 -1.93 -27.58 -4.19
N SER A 521 -2.51 -28.58 -4.87
CA SER A 521 -3.71 -28.41 -5.70
C SER A 521 -3.56 -27.29 -6.75
N VAL A 522 -2.41 -27.22 -7.41
CA VAL A 522 -2.10 -26.23 -8.46
C VAL A 522 -1.53 -26.91 -9.71
N CYS A 523 -1.61 -26.24 -10.87
CA CYS A 523 -0.93 -26.70 -12.08
C CYS A 523 0.56 -26.32 -12.12
N HIS A 524 1.35 -27.01 -12.95
CA HIS A 524 2.80 -26.76 -13.12
C HIS A 524 3.12 -25.30 -13.47
N GLU A 525 2.28 -24.69 -14.31
CA GLU A 525 2.46 -23.32 -14.76
C GLU A 525 2.35 -22.30 -13.61
N THR A 526 1.56 -22.63 -12.59
CA THR A 526 1.46 -21.82 -11.36
C THR A 526 2.79 -21.83 -10.60
N LEU A 527 3.42 -22.99 -10.41
CA LEU A 527 4.73 -23.09 -9.76
C LEU A 527 5.80 -22.30 -10.55
N ARG A 528 5.78 -22.38 -11.88
CA ARG A 528 6.67 -21.62 -12.77
C ARG A 528 6.49 -20.11 -12.59
N ARG A 529 5.26 -19.61 -12.65
CA ARG A 529 4.94 -18.17 -12.49
C ARG A 529 5.30 -17.62 -11.11
N HIS A 530 5.21 -18.45 -10.07
CA HIS A 530 5.62 -18.10 -8.72
C HIS A 530 7.13 -18.21 -8.47
N GLY A 531 7.91 -18.69 -9.44
CA GLY A 531 9.37 -18.75 -9.37
C GLY A 531 9.89 -19.76 -8.35
N THR A 532 9.16 -20.86 -8.08
CA THR A 532 9.53 -21.87 -7.08
C THR A 532 10.37 -23.02 -7.67
N LEU A 533 10.50 -23.10 -9.00
CA LEU A 533 11.26 -24.16 -9.68
C LEU A 533 12.75 -24.25 -9.25
N PRO A 534 13.49 -23.14 -9.04
CA PRO A 534 14.87 -23.20 -8.58
C PRO A 534 15.00 -23.90 -7.21
N ILE A 535 14.07 -23.62 -6.28
CA ILE A 535 14.05 -24.20 -4.93
C ILE A 535 13.78 -25.70 -5.01
N ILE A 536 12.82 -26.11 -5.84
CA ILE A 536 12.50 -27.55 -6.05
C ILE A 536 13.71 -28.29 -6.62
N LYS A 537 14.43 -27.67 -7.56
CA LYS A 537 15.64 -28.24 -8.15
C LYS A 537 16.74 -28.44 -7.10
N GLU A 538 17.00 -27.43 -6.28
CA GLU A 538 18.00 -27.49 -5.20
C GLU A 538 17.73 -28.65 -4.22
N PHE A 539 16.49 -28.76 -3.74
CA PHE A 539 16.10 -29.85 -2.83
C PHE A 539 16.21 -31.23 -3.48
N LYS A 540 15.85 -31.35 -4.76
CA LYS A 540 15.98 -32.60 -5.52
C LYS A 540 17.45 -33.03 -5.68
N GLU A 541 18.34 -32.08 -5.96
CA GLU A 541 19.79 -32.33 -6.03
C GLU A 541 20.37 -32.71 -4.66
N GLY A 542 19.92 -32.04 -3.60
CA GLY A 542 20.27 -32.37 -2.21
C GLY A 542 19.85 -33.79 -1.83
N GLN A 543 18.59 -34.17 -2.10
CA GLN A 543 18.08 -35.51 -1.84
C GLN A 543 18.88 -36.58 -2.58
N LYS A 544 19.19 -36.35 -3.87
CA LYS A 544 19.99 -37.28 -4.67
C LYS A 544 21.38 -37.49 -4.07
N LYS A 545 22.06 -36.42 -3.65
CA LYS A 545 23.37 -36.49 -2.98
C LYS A 545 23.28 -37.22 -1.64
N ALA A 546 22.25 -36.96 -0.84
CA ALA A 546 22.05 -37.62 0.45
C ALA A 546 21.84 -39.13 0.29
N ARG A 547 20.97 -39.56 -0.65
CA ARG A 547 20.76 -40.98 -0.96
C ARG A 547 22.02 -41.67 -1.45
N PHE A 548 22.75 -41.02 -2.36
CA PHE A 548 24.03 -41.51 -2.87
C PHE A 548 25.05 -41.74 -1.74
N ASN A 549 25.16 -40.82 -0.80
CA ASN A 549 26.07 -40.96 0.34
C ASN A 549 25.60 -42.05 1.32
N ARG A 550 24.29 -42.18 1.55
CA ARG A 550 23.74 -43.22 2.42
C ARG A 550 24.01 -44.62 1.85
N GLU A 551 23.74 -44.81 0.56
CA GLU A 551 24.03 -46.07 -0.17
C GLU A 551 25.53 -46.40 -0.08
N LYS A 552 26.42 -45.43 -0.30
CA LYS A 552 27.87 -45.59 -0.12
C LYS A 552 28.22 -46.10 1.28
N GLN A 553 27.66 -45.51 2.33
CA GLN A 553 27.96 -45.89 3.71
C GLN A 553 27.46 -47.29 4.06
N VAL A 554 26.25 -47.65 3.60
CA VAL A 554 25.70 -49.01 3.76
C VAL A 554 26.62 -50.03 3.11
N LEU A 555 27.00 -49.82 1.84
CA LEU A 555 27.93 -50.71 1.14
C LEU A 555 29.28 -50.84 1.85
N LEU A 556 29.86 -49.75 2.34
CA LEU A 556 31.12 -49.79 3.09
C LEU A 556 30.99 -50.58 4.39
N SER A 557 29.86 -50.47 5.09
CA SER A 557 29.60 -51.20 6.33
C SER A 557 29.41 -52.70 6.08
N GLU A 558 28.66 -53.07 5.04
CA GLU A 558 28.46 -54.46 4.64
C GLU A 558 29.78 -55.12 4.21
N ILE A 559 30.59 -54.42 3.41
CA ILE A 559 31.91 -54.90 2.99
C ILE A 559 32.82 -55.15 4.19
N LYS A 560 32.81 -54.27 5.20
CA LYS A 560 33.58 -54.49 6.43
C LYS A 560 33.10 -55.72 7.19
N ASN A 561 31.78 -55.88 7.35
CA ASN A 561 31.20 -57.04 8.02
C ASN A 561 31.55 -58.36 7.30
N ILE A 562 31.44 -58.37 5.97
CA ILE A 562 31.83 -59.52 5.13
C ILE A 562 33.32 -59.83 5.32
N TYR A 563 34.17 -58.81 5.26
CA TYR A 563 35.62 -58.97 5.45
C TYR A 563 35.97 -59.57 6.82
N GLU A 564 35.35 -59.07 7.90
CA GLU A 564 35.55 -59.59 9.26
C GLU A 564 35.08 -61.04 9.39
N CYS A 565 33.91 -61.38 8.82
CA CYS A 565 33.38 -62.74 8.80
C CYS A 565 34.29 -63.71 8.05
N LEU A 566 34.82 -63.32 6.88
CA LEU A 566 35.74 -64.15 6.10
C LEU A 566 37.09 -64.32 6.81
N SER A 567 37.59 -63.26 7.47
CA SER A 567 38.83 -63.31 8.26
C SER A 567 38.73 -64.31 9.41
N ARG A 568 37.61 -64.31 10.15
CA ARG A 568 37.38 -65.24 11.27
C ARG A 568 37.27 -66.71 10.84
N ARG A 569 36.85 -66.96 9.60
CA ARG A 569 36.71 -68.31 9.04
C ARG A 569 38.00 -68.85 8.40
N GLY A 570 39.12 -68.11 8.47
CA GLY A 570 40.41 -68.56 7.92
C GLY A 570 40.45 -68.71 6.39
N HIS A 571 39.54 -68.07 5.67
CA HIS A 571 39.50 -68.15 4.20
C HIS A 571 40.47 -67.16 3.55
N SER A 572 41.02 -67.51 2.38
CA SER A 572 41.77 -66.55 1.56
C SER A 572 40.84 -65.45 1.04
N ILE A 573 41.09 -64.21 1.47
CA ILE A 573 40.22 -63.09 1.16
C ILE A 573 40.61 -62.50 -0.19
N THR A 574 39.84 -62.82 -1.23
CA THR A 574 39.99 -62.20 -2.55
C THR A 574 38.89 -61.17 -2.80
N SER A 575 39.15 -60.21 -3.68
CA SER A 575 38.14 -59.23 -4.07
C SER A 575 36.89 -59.88 -4.67
N THR A 576 37.07 -60.98 -5.42
CA THR A 576 35.98 -61.73 -6.05
C THR A 576 35.02 -62.29 -5.00
N LYS A 577 35.55 -62.87 -3.93
CA LYS A 577 34.77 -63.43 -2.82
C LYS A 577 33.92 -62.36 -2.11
N ILE A 578 34.48 -61.16 -1.91
CA ILE A 578 33.74 -60.05 -1.28
C ILE A 578 32.55 -59.62 -2.14
N TYR A 579 32.70 -59.54 -3.46
CA TYR A 579 31.59 -59.17 -4.35
C TYR A 579 30.54 -60.29 -4.51
N GLU A 580 30.95 -61.57 -4.44
CA GLU A 580 30.04 -62.72 -4.39
C GLU A 580 29.13 -62.68 -3.15
N GLU A 581 29.72 -62.51 -1.96
CA GLU A 581 28.98 -62.43 -0.69
C GLU A 581 28.09 -61.17 -0.60
N LEU A 582 28.52 -60.07 -1.22
CA LEU A 582 27.71 -58.84 -1.33
C LEU A 582 26.54 -58.98 -2.33
N GLY A 583 26.52 -60.05 -3.14
CA GLY A 583 25.48 -60.29 -4.14
C GLY A 583 25.47 -59.24 -5.27
N GLN A 584 26.55 -58.49 -5.46
CA GLN A 584 26.61 -57.40 -6.44
C GLN A 584 27.90 -57.46 -7.26
N SER A 585 27.78 -57.32 -8.58
CA SER A 585 28.97 -57.31 -9.45
C SER A 585 29.85 -56.08 -9.21
N ARG A 586 31.17 -56.27 -9.28
CA ARG A 586 32.18 -55.20 -9.18
C ARG A 586 31.90 -54.05 -10.14
N ASN A 587 31.50 -54.35 -11.38
CA ASN A 587 31.22 -53.33 -12.40
C ASN A 587 29.97 -52.49 -12.05
N ALA A 588 28.94 -53.09 -11.44
CA ALA A 588 27.74 -52.36 -11.01
C ALA A 588 28.02 -51.40 -9.85
N ILE A 589 28.92 -51.79 -8.94
CA ILE A 589 29.38 -50.92 -7.84
C ILE A 589 30.36 -49.86 -8.37
N TYR A 590 31.30 -50.21 -9.26
CA TYR A 590 32.26 -49.25 -9.82
C TYR A 590 31.58 -48.07 -10.54
N LYS A 591 30.55 -48.36 -11.36
CA LYS A 591 29.80 -47.33 -12.09
C LYS A 591 29.03 -46.37 -11.19
N ARG A 592 28.61 -46.81 -9.99
CA ARG A 592 27.83 -46.01 -9.04
C ARG A 592 28.70 -45.39 -7.95
N HIS A 593 29.60 -46.16 -7.35
CA HIS A 593 30.47 -45.79 -6.24
C HIS A 593 31.91 -46.29 -6.46
N PRO A 594 32.71 -45.64 -7.33
CA PRO A 594 34.07 -46.09 -7.63
C PRO A 594 34.97 -46.15 -6.38
N GLU A 595 34.76 -45.26 -5.41
CA GLU A 595 35.52 -45.26 -4.16
C GLU A 595 35.31 -46.51 -3.29
N VAL A 596 34.12 -47.12 -3.33
CA VAL A 596 33.84 -48.36 -2.60
C VAL A 596 34.69 -49.50 -3.17
N THR A 597 34.85 -49.55 -4.50
CA THR A 597 35.71 -50.56 -5.13
C THR A 597 37.20 -50.36 -4.83
N ASN A 598 37.64 -49.10 -4.71
CA ASN A 598 38.99 -48.77 -4.25
C ASN A 598 39.21 -49.21 -2.80
N PHE A 599 38.19 -49.07 -1.95
CA PHE A 599 38.23 -49.55 -0.56
C PHE A 599 38.37 -51.08 -0.48
N VAL A 600 37.59 -51.84 -1.24
CA VAL A 600 37.74 -53.31 -1.35
C VAL A 600 39.15 -53.68 -1.80
N THR A 601 39.70 -52.98 -2.80
CA THR A 601 41.05 -53.23 -3.31
C THR A 601 42.11 -52.97 -2.24
N LYS A 602 41.96 -51.91 -1.44
CA LYS A 602 42.85 -51.60 -0.32
C LYS A 602 42.75 -52.61 0.82
N LEU A 603 41.55 -53.11 1.12
CA LEU A 603 41.33 -54.12 2.17
C LEU A 603 41.96 -55.47 1.83
N VAL A 604 41.99 -55.85 0.54
CA VAL A 604 42.51 -57.16 0.10
C VAL A 604 44.04 -57.16 -0.09
N LYS A 605 44.65 -56.01 -0.44
CA LYS A 605 46.11 -55.91 -0.71
C LYS A 605 47.04 -56.44 0.41
N PRO A 606 46.77 -56.26 1.71
CA PRO A 606 47.63 -56.76 2.78
C PRO A 606 47.67 -58.30 2.88
N ASN A 607 46.62 -59.01 2.45
CA ASN A 607 46.52 -60.48 2.55
C ASN A 607 47.09 -61.23 1.35
N ASN A 608 47.50 -60.53 0.28
CA ASN A 608 48.10 -61.12 -0.92
C ASN A 608 49.65 -61.02 -0.95
N ARG A 609 50.27 -60.62 0.17
CA ARG A 609 51.73 -60.67 0.38
C ARG A 609 52.06 -61.66 1.50
N CYS A 610 51.79 -62.94 1.26
CA CYS A 610 52.43 -64.07 1.91
C CYS A 610 52.64 -65.14 0.84
#